data_AF-A0A1B1U795-F1
#
_entry.id   AF-A0A1B1U795-F1
#
_cell.length_a   1.000
_cell.length_b   1.000
_cell.length_c   1.000
_cell.angle_alpha   90.00
_cell.angle_beta   90.00
_cell.angle_gamma   90.00
#
_symmetry.space_group_name_H-M   'P 1'
#
loop_
_entity.id
_entity.type
_entity.pdbx_description
1 polymer ?
#
loop_
_entity_poly.entity_id
_entity_poly.type
_entity_poly.pdbx_seq_one_letter_code
_entity_poly.pdbx_strand_id
1 'polypeptide(L)'
;MKVFKVERVNIAFRAVLSNGEERELLFFEPNMNQIQKMSGAKGVSENLEAMREVLGANVKGEGALEFIEDLYENGNVESFFENLNHAINSEREKKRKNS
;
A
#
# COMPACT_ATOMS: atom_id res chain seq x y z
N MET A 1 -22.33 -22.63 3.40
CA MET A 1 -21.88 -21.41 2.69
C MET A 1 -20.38 -21.53 2.47
N LYS A 2 -19.89 -21.68 1.24
CA LYS A 2 -18.44 -21.75 0.97
C LYS A 2 -17.91 -20.33 0.88
N VAL A 3 -17.09 -19.92 1.84
CA VAL A 3 -16.34 -18.66 1.77
C VAL A 3 -15.12 -18.92 0.90
N PHE A 4 -15.09 -18.35 -0.31
CA PHE A 4 -13.91 -18.40 -1.15
C PHE A 4 -12.84 -17.48 -0.57
N LYS A 5 -11.69 -18.04 -0.18
CA LYS A 5 -10.54 -17.26 0.28
C LYS A 5 -9.85 -16.69 -0.97
N VAL A 6 -10.16 -15.44 -1.31
CA VAL A 6 -9.47 -14.73 -2.39
C VAL A 6 -8.11 -14.30 -1.87
N GLU A 7 -7.04 -14.87 -2.40
CA GLU A 7 -5.69 -14.41 -2.11
C GLU A 7 -5.45 -13.07 -2.82
N ARG A 8 -5.32 -12.01 -2.01
CA ARG A 8 -4.96 -10.69 -2.53
C ARG A 8 -3.50 -10.69 -2.95
N VAL A 9 -3.21 -10.02 -4.06
CA VAL A 9 -1.82 -9.72 -4.44
C VAL A 9 -1.18 -8.94 -3.29
N ASN A 10 0.06 -9.30 -2.97
CA ASN A 10 0.86 -8.58 -2.00
C ASN A 10 2.28 -8.39 -2.55
N ILE A 11 2.97 -7.39 -2.02
CA ILE A 11 4.32 -7.03 -2.41
C ILE A 11 5.14 -6.95 -1.13
N ALA A 12 6.20 -7.76 -1.08
CA ALA A 12 7.24 -7.60 -0.07
C ALA A 12 8.17 -6.47 -0.48
N PHE A 13 8.48 -5.59 0.45
CA PHE A 13 9.43 -4.50 0.25
C PHE A 13 10.25 -4.26 1.50
N ARG A 14 11.44 -3.70 1.31
CA ARG A 14 12.29 -3.23 2.40
C ARG A 14 12.28 -1.71 2.40
N ALA A 15 11.97 -1.13 3.56
CA ALA A 15 12.01 0.31 3.79
C ALA A 15 13.19 0.66 4.69
N VAL A 16 13.85 1.77 4.39
CA VAL A 16 14.84 2.40 5.28
C VAL A 16 14.18 3.64 5.86
N LEU A 17 14.00 3.67 7.18
CA LEU A 17 13.40 4.78 7.89
C LEU A 17 14.39 5.95 8.00
N SER A 18 13.89 7.15 8.28
CA SER A 18 14.73 8.35 8.48
C SER A 18 15.77 8.20 9.61
N ASN A 19 15.50 7.34 10.60
CA ASN A 19 16.43 7.01 11.67
C ASN A 19 17.54 6.02 11.25
N GLY A 20 17.53 5.54 10.00
CA GLY A 20 18.49 4.59 9.44
C GLY A 20 18.14 3.12 9.69
N GLU A 21 17.04 2.82 10.36
CA GLU A 21 16.61 1.44 10.60
C GLU A 21 15.91 0.84 9.37
N GLU A 22 16.18 -0.44 9.11
CA GLU A 22 15.52 -1.19 8.05
C GLU A 22 14.27 -1.91 8.57
N ARG A 23 13.22 -1.97 7.75
CA ARG A 23 11.99 -2.72 7.99
C ARG A 23 11.62 -3.56 6.78
N GLU A 24 11.30 -4.83 7.01
CA GLU A 24 10.72 -5.71 5.99
C GLU A 24 9.20 -5.73 6.14
N LEU A 25 8.52 -5.30 5.09
CA LEU A 25 7.08 -5.03 5.12
C LEU A 25 6.40 -5.69 3.94
N LEU A 26 5.10 -5.91 4.10
CA LEU A 26 4.20 -6.44 3.08
C LEU A 26 3.12 -5.41 2.81
N PHE A 27 2.95 -5.02 1.56
CA PHE A 27 1.79 -4.24 1.12
C PHE A 27 0.77 -5.16 0.43
N PHE A 28 -0.44 -5.21 0.97
CA PHE A 28 -1.55 -5.93 0.35
C PHE A 28 -2.32 -5.00 -0.59
N GLU A 29 -2.77 -5.54 -1.72
CA GLU A 29 -3.58 -4.80 -2.67
C GLU A 29 -4.85 -4.19 -2.03
N PRO A 30 -5.11 -2.89 -2.23
CA PRO A 30 -6.36 -2.25 -1.82
C PRO A 30 -7.58 -2.90 -2.46
N ASN A 31 -8.63 -3.09 -1.67
CA ASN A 31 -9.91 -3.55 -2.18
C ASN A 31 -10.63 -2.43 -2.95
N MET A 32 -11.67 -2.78 -3.71
CA MET A 32 -12.40 -1.83 -4.56
C MET A 32 -12.94 -0.62 -3.80
N ASN A 33 -13.43 -0.81 -2.56
CA ASN A 33 -13.96 0.31 -1.76
C ASN A 33 -12.84 1.28 -1.34
N GLN A 34 -11.67 0.75 -1.00
CA GLN A 34 -10.48 1.56 -0.69
C GLN A 34 -10.01 2.36 -1.91
N ILE A 35 -10.00 1.75 -3.10
CA ILE A 35 -9.65 2.42 -4.36
C ILE A 35 -10.64 3.55 -4.65
N GLN A 36 -11.95 3.29 -4.54
CA GLN A 36 -12.99 4.30 -4.77
C GLN A 36 -12.89 5.48 -3.80
N LYS A 37 -12.55 5.22 -2.52
CA LYS A 37 -12.30 6.29 -1.54
C LYS A 37 -11.15 7.20 -1.97
N MET A 38 -10.01 6.63 -2.40
CA MET A 38 -8.87 7.43 -2.88
C MET A 38 -9.21 8.22 -4.15
N SER A 39 -9.95 7.61 -5.09
CA SER A 39 -10.36 8.31 -6.33
C SER A 39 -11.46 9.34 -6.13
N GLY A 40 -12.23 9.25 -5.05
CA GLY A 40 -13.35 10.14 -4.73
C GLY A 40 -12.98 11.37 -3.90
N ALA A 41 -11.74 11.46 -3.42
CA ALA A 41 -11.24 12.59 -2.64
C ALA A 41 -11.21 13.87 -3.50
N LYS A 42 -11.86 14.94 -3.05
CA LYS A 42 -12.04 16.18 -3.83
C LYS A 42 -11.02 17.27 -3.49
N GLY A 43 -10.15 17.04 -2.51
CA GLY A 43 -9.08 17.94 -2.10
C GLY A 43 -7.85 17.22 -1.57
N VAL A 44 -6.72 17.94 -1.47
CA VAL A 44 -5.43 17.38 -1.05
C VAL A 44 -5.51 16.75 0.34
N SER A 45 -6.18 17.40 1.30
CA SER A 45 -6.32 16.88 2.67
C SER A 45 -7.12 15.58 2.72
N GLU A 46 -8.25 15.50 2.00
CA GLU A 46 -9.08 14.29 1.93
C GLU A 46 -8.34 13.13 1.26
N ASN A 47 -7.49 13.45 0.27
CA ASN A 47 -6.69 12.45 -0.43
C ASN A 47 -5.61 11.87 0.50
N LEU A 48 -4.91 12.73 1.26
CA LEU A 48 -3.89 12.30 2.22
C LEU A 48 -4.47 11.45 3.35
N GLU A 49 -5.65 11.79 3.87
CA GLU A 49 -6.35 10.98 4.88
C GLU A 49 -6.78 9.62 4.32
N ALA A 50 -7.34 9.59 3.11
CA ALA A 50 -7.73 8.34 2.44
C ALA A 50 -6.50 7.45 2.19
N MET A 51 -5.39 8.02 1.74
CA MET A 51 -4.11 7.31 1.58
C MET A 51 -3.61 6.72 2.90
N ARG A 52 -3.77 7.44 4.02
CA ARG A 52 -3.31 6.99 5.34
C ARG A 52 -4.12 5.80 5.83
N GLU A 53 -5.44 5.87 5.66
CA GLU A 53 -6.36 4.76 5.97
C GLU A 53 -5.98 3.51 5.18
N VAL A 54 -5.71 3.67 3.88
CA VAL A 54 -5.32 2.56 3.00
C VAL A 54 -3.98 1.97 3.42
N LEU A 55 -2.96 2.79 3.70
CA LEU A 55 -1.66 2.30 4.14
C LEU A 55 -1.76 1.56 5.48
N GLY A 56 -2.46 2.11 6.48
CA GLY A 56 -2.65 1.44 7.77
C GLY A 56 -3.39 0.11 7.67
N ALA A 57 -4.37 0.04 6.77
CA ALA A 57 -5.10 -1.20 6.53
C ALA A 57 -4.26 -2.25 5.80
N ASN A 58 -3.33 -1.84 4.93
CA ASN A 58 -2.75 -2.72 3.92
C ASN A 58 -1.24 -2.95 4.05
N VAL A 59 -0.50 -2.12 4.78
CA VAL A 59 0.89 -2.41 5.16
C VAL A 59 0.86 -3.33 6.39
N LYS A 60 1.67 -4.39 6.36
CA LYS A 60 1.83 -5.37 7.44
C LYS A 60 3.32 -5.67 7.66
N GLY A 61 3.66 -6.02 8.88
CA GLY A 61 5.03 -6.30 9.30
C GLY A 61 5.33 -5.62 10.64
N GLU A 62 6.45 -5.99 11.24
CA GLU A 62 6.98 -5.30 12.41
C GLU A 62 7.46 -3.90 11.98
N GLY A 63 7.11 -2.86 12.74
CA GLY A 63 7.46 -1.49 12.37
C GLY A 63 6.56 -0.83 11.31
N ALA A 64 5.41 -1.43 10.98
CA ALA A 64 4.54 -0.92 9.91
C ALA A 64 3.94 0.46 10.22
N LEU A 65 3.59 0.74 11.48
CA LEU A 65 3.04 2.04 11.86
C LEU A 65 4.13 3.11 11.81
N GLU A 66 5.30 2.79 12.33
CA GLU A 66 6.50 3.62 12.35
C GLU A 66 6.93 3.98 10.93
N PHE A 67 6.88 3.01 10.00
CA PHE A 67 7.11 3.27 8.58
C PHE A 67 6.08 4.23 7.98
N ILE A 68 4.79 4.05 8.29
CA ILE A 68 3.74 4.93 7.77
C ILE A 68 3.92 6.34 8.32
N GLU A 69 4.18 6.49 9.61
CA GLU A 69 4.43 7.80 10.22
C GLU A 69 5.65 8.47 9.60
N ASP A 70 6.76 7.75 9.47
CA ASP A 70 7.98 8.26 8.84
C ASP A 70 7.77 8.66 7.36
N LEU A 71 6.98 7.87 6.61
CA LEU A 71 6.64 8.19 5.23
C LEU A 71 5.85 9.51 5.10
N TYR A 72 5.00 9.83 6.07
CA TYR A 72 4.21 11.07 6.09
C TYR A 72 5.02 12.27 6.61
N GLU A 73 5.93 12.05 7.55
CA GLU A 73 6.73 13.14 8.14
C GLU A 73 7.97 13.48 7.31
N ASN A 74 8.65 12.47 6.78
CA ASN A 74 9.96 12.59 6.15
C ASN A 74 10.01 12.09 4.69
N GLY A 75 8.96 11.41 4.23
CA GLY A 75 8.89 10.78 2.92
C GLY A 75 8.01 11.49 1.89
N ASN A 76 7.77 10.82 0.77
CA ASN A 76 6.82 11.24 -0.26
C ASN A 76 5.76 10.14 -0.46
N VAL A 77 4.60 10.35 0.15
CA VAL A 77 3.46 9.42 0.12
C VAL A 77 2.95 9.22 -1.31
N GLU A 78 2.86 10.28 -2.12
CA GLU A 78 2.35 10.20 -3.49
C GLU A 78 3.25 9.31 -4.35
N SER A 79 4.56 9.58 -4.36
CA SER A 79 5.53 8.77 -5.10
C SER A 79 5.57 7.32 -4.62
N PHE A 80 5.39 7.08 -3.31
CA PHE A 80 5.30 5.73 -2.78
C PHE A 80 4.07 4.99 -3.34
N PHE A 81 2.92 5.64 -3.39
CA PHE A 81 1.69 5.06 -3.96
C PHE A 81 1.80 4.80 -5.46
N GLU A 82 2.41 5.71 -6.23
CA GLU A 82 2.65 5.50 -7.66
C GLU A 82 3.52 4.26 -7.90
N ASN A 83 4.62 4.13 -7.15
CA ASN A 83 5.51 2.98 -7.22
C ASN A 83 4.81 1.67 -6.83
N LEU A 84 4.00 1.69 -5.77
CA LEU A 84 3.22 0.52 -5.36
C LEU A 84 2.19 0.11 -6.41
N ASN A 85 1.46 1.07 -6.99
CA ASN A 85 0.48 0.78 -8.04
C ASN A 85 1.15 0.16 -9.26
N HIS A 86 2.31 0.67 -9.65
CA HIS A 86 3.10 0.08 -10.74
C HIS A 86 3.52 -1.36 -10.42
N ALA A 87 4.04 -1.60 -9.22
CA ALA A 87 4.47 -2.92 -8.79
C ALA A 87 3.29 -3.92 -8.70
N ILE A 88 2.12 -3.50 -8.21
CA ILE A 88 0.90 -4.33 -8.18
C ILE A 88 0.45 -4.68 -9.60
N ASN A 89 0.42 -3.71 -10.51
CA ASN A 89 0.03 -3.94 -11.89
C ASN A 89 0.99 -4.92 -12.58
N SER A 90 2.30 -4.81 -12.34
CA SER A 90 3.28 -5.76 -12.82
C SER A 90 3.03 -7.18 -12.31
N GLU A 91 2.74 -7.35 -11.01
CA GLU A 91 2.41 -8.66 -10.43
C GLU A 91 1.11 -9.26 -10.99
N ARG A 92 0.08 -8.41 -11.20
CA ARG A 92 -1.16 -8.83 -11.87
C ARG A 92 -0.90 -9.31 -13.30
N GLU A 93 -0.07 -8.61 -14.05
CA GLU A 93 0.29 -9.00 -15.42
C GLU A 93 1.05 -10.32 -15.46
N LYS A 94 2.00 -10.53 -14.55
CA LYS A 94 2.72 -11.82 -14.43
C LYS A 94 1.77 -12.97 -14.16
N LYS A 95 0.81 -12.80 -13.25
CA LYS A 95 -0.22 -13.82 -12.97
C LYS A 95 -1.12 -14.10 -14.19
N ARG A 96 -1.44 -13.08 -15.00
CA ARG A 96 -2.22 -13.24 -16.23
C ARG A 96 -1.46 -13.95 -17.36
N LYS A 97 -0.15 -13.74 -17.48
CA LYS A 97 0.68 -14.39 -18.51
C LYS A 97 1.04 -15.84 -18.18
N ASN A 98 0.94 -16.21 -16.90
CA ASN A 98 1.22 -17.56 -16.40
C ASN A 98 -0.04 -18.42 -16.15
N SER A 99 -1.21 -17.94 -16.58
CA SER A 99 -2.50 -18.66 -16.48
C SER A 99 -3.09 -18.88 -17.86
#